data_AF-A0AB39XWZ9-F1
#
_entry.id   AF-A0AB39XWZ9-F1
#
_cell.length_a   1.000
_cell.length_b   1.000
_cell.length_c   1.000
_cell.angle_alpha   90.00
_cell.angle_beta   90.00
_cell.angle_gamma   90.00
#
_symmetry.space_group_name_H-M   'P 1'
#
loop_
_entity.id
_entity.type
_entity.pdbx_description
1 polymer ?
#
loop_
_entity_poly.entity_id
_entity_poly.type
_entity_poly.pdbx_seq_one_letter_code
_entity_poly.pdbx_strand_id
1 'polypeptide(L)'
;MMIMMRAVVAAAALALSLPTSAYAAEQPEPAAVPQVLPMGAAVSALPLDVEDRTGYQRTSFKHWNAGDIPTDGCNTRAEVLLSEAVEYPEIGPGCTLTGVCGSRTRPRSPTPPR
;
A
#
# COMPACT_ATOMS: atom_id res chain seq x y z
N MET A 1 11.91 -10.74 76.29
CA MET A 1 12.44 -9.38 76.55
C MET A 1 11.70 -8.41 75.65
N MET A 2 11.30 -7.29 76.22
CA MET A 2 10.35 -6.30 75.72
C MET A 2 10.91 -5.40 74.60
N ILE A 3 10.02 -5.03 73.67
CA ILE A 3 9.91 -3.72 72.99
C ILE A 3 11.00 -3.36 71.96
N MET A 4 10.60 -3.12 70.70
CA MET A 4 10.76 -1.81 70.07
C MET A 4 9.87 -1.64 68.83
N MET A 5 8.98 -0.68 68.97
CA MET A 5 8.02 -0.13 68.02
C MET A 5 8.71 0.96 67.20
N ARG A 6 8.48 1.05 65.88
CA ARG A 6 8.36 2.31 65.11
C ARG A 6 8.07 2.10 63.61
N ALA A 7 6.80 2.31 63.28
CA ALA A 7 6.23 3.06 62.16
C ALA A 7 6.96 3.10 60.80
N VAL A 8 6.25 2.69 59.73
CA VAL A 8 6.31 3.37 58.44
C VAL A 8 4.90 3.63 57.94
N VAL A 9 4.65 4.90 57.63
CA VAL A 9 3.42 5.53 57.18
C VAL A 9 3.20 5.26 55.69
N ALA A 10 1.94 4.98 55.34
CA ALA A 10 1.23 5.15 54.07
C ALA A 10 2.02 5.10 52.73
N ALA A 11 1.71 4.10 51.91
CA ALA A 11 1.82 4.18 50.46
C ALA A 11 0.43 3.99 49.84
N ALA A 12 -0.33 5.08 49.76
CA ALA A 12 -1.62 5.12 49.07
C ALA A 12 -1.40 5.42 47.58
N ALA A 13 -1.79 4.46 46.75
CA ALA A 13 -2.31 4.63 45.38
C ALA A 13 -1.56 5.59 44.44
N LEU A 14 -0.51 5.09 43.78
CA LEU A 14 -0.04 5.61 42.49
C LEU A 14 -0.30 4.57 41.40
N ALA A 15 -1.57 4.41 41.03
CA ALA A 15 -1.94 3.55 39.91
C ALA A 15 -3.27 4.01 39.31
N LEU A 16 -3.32 5.16 38.62
CA LEU A 16 -4.33 5.41 37.59
C LEU A 16 -4.04 6.71 36.80
N SER A 17 -3.07 6.67 35.89
CA SER A 17 -2.97 7.67 34.82
C SER A 17 -2.32 7.06 33.58
N LEU A 18 -2.97 6.02 33.04
CA LEU A 18 -2.71 5.58 31.67
C LEU A 18 -3.74 6.28 30.76
N PRO A 19 -3.31 6.99 29.70
CA PRO A 19 -4.23 7.54 28.72
C PRO A 19 -4.94 6.38 28.03
N THR A 20 -6.26 6.29 28.18
CA THR A 20 -7.09 5.40 27.38
C THR A 20 -7.14 5.96 25.96
N SER A 21 -6.31 5.40 25.09
CA SER A 21 -6.51 5.52 23.64
C SER A 21 -7.88 4.96 23.33
N ALA A 22 -8.86 5.85 23.14
CA ALA A 22 -10.16 5.47 22.61
C ALA A 22 -9.94 5.06 21.15
N TYR A 23 -9.78 3.76 20.92
CA TYR A 23 -10.00 3.19 19.60
C TYR A 23 -11.46 3.47 19.27
N ALA A 24 -11.72 4.36 18.32
CA ALA A 24 -13.03 4.48 17.72
C ALA A 24 -13.38 3.09 17.19
N ALA A 25 -14.35 2.43 17.82
CA ALA A 25 -14.89 1.19 17.29
C ALA A 25 -15.43 1.50 15.89
N GLU A 26 -14.90 0.83 14.87
CA GLU A 26 -15.57 0.77 13.57
C GLU A 26 -17.00 0.30 13.82
N GLN A 27 -17.96 1.19 13.61
CA GLN A 27 -19.36 0.80 13.56
C GLN A 27 -19.48 -0.27 12.47
N PRO A 28 -20.17 -1.40 12.74
CA PRO A 28 -20.35 -2.43 11.73
C PRO A 28 -20.99 -1.80 10.50
N GLU A 29 -20.26 -1.74 9.39
CA GLU A 29 -20.90 -1.46 8.11
C GLU A 29 -21.97 -2.53 7.88
N PRO A 30 -23.16 -2.15 7.37
CA PRO A 30 -24.13 -3.13 6.95
C PRO A 30 -23.45 -4.12 6.02
N ALA A 31 -23.55 -5.42 6.34
CA ALA A 31 -22.95 -6.45 5.51
C ALA A 31 -23.41 -6.26 4.07
N ALA A 32 -22.46 -6.13 3.15
CA ALA A 32 -22.75 -5.97 1.73
C ALA A 32 -23.64 -7.12 1.26
N VAL A 33 -24.80 -6.79 0.67
CA VAL A 33 -25.66 -7.79 0.06
C VAL A 33 -24.93 -8.33 -1.17
N PRO A 34 -24.72 -9.67 -1.29
CA PRO A 34 -24.03 -10.23 -2.45
C PRO A 34 -24.80 -9.91 -3.73
N GLN A 35 -24.14 -9.21 -4.64
CA GLN A 35 -24.68 -8.80 -5.93
C GLN A 35 -24.06 -9.67 -7.03
N VAL A 36 -24.91 -10.19 -7.92
CA VAL A 36 -24.46 -10.90 -9.12
C VAL A 36 -24.45 -9.91 -10.27
N LEU A 37 -23.25 -9.58 -10.75
CA LEU A 37 -23.03 -8.68 -11.87
C LEU A 37 -22.32 -9.42 -13.00
N PRO A 38 -22.58 -9.07 -14.28
CA PRO A 38 -21.70 -9.46 -15.36
C PRO A 38 -20.26 -9.00 -15.06
N MET A 39 -19.26 -9.84 -15.36
CA MET A 39 -17.86 -9.58 -14.99
C MET A 39 -17.35 -8.20 -15.48
N GLY A 40 -17.70 -7.80 -16.71
CA GLY A 40 -17.33 -6.49 -17.23
C GLY A 40 -17.95 -5.32 -16.47
N ALA A 41 -19.20 -5.47 -15.97
CA ALA A 41 -19.86 -4.47 -15.16
C ALA A 41 -19.21 -4.37 -13.76
N ALA A 42 -18.85 -5.51 -13.16
CA ALA A 42 -18.15 -5.55 -11.89
C ALA A 42 -16.78 -4.86 -11.95
N VAL A 43 -15.97 -5.14 -12.98
CA VAL A 43 -14.66 -4.49 -13.18
C VAL A 43 -14.82 -2.99 -13.41
N SER A 44 -15.81 -2.59 -14.20
CA SER A 44 -16.07 -1.17 -14.49
C SER A 44 -16.54 -0.37 -13.28
N ALA A 45 -17.08 -1.05 -12.26
CA ALA A 45 -17.53 -0.42 -11.02
C ALA A 45 -16.39 -0.20 -10.00
N LEU A 46 -15.19 -0.74 -10.25
CA LEU A 46 -14.05 -0.53 -9.35
C LEU A 46 -13.64 0.95 -9.35
N PRO A 47 -13.48 1.56 -8.17
CA PRO A 47 -13.03 2.94 -8.07
C PRO A 47 -11.61 3.08 -8.63
N LEU A 48 -11.40 4.15 -9.39
CA LEU A 48 -10.06 4.54 -9.85
C LEU A 48 -9.46 5.48 -8.82
N ASP A 49 -8.24 5.20 -8.41
CA ASP A 49 -7.47 6.06 -7.52
C ASP A 49 -6.03 6.24 -8.03
N VAL A 50 -5.34 7.24 -7.49
CA VAL A 50 -3.91 7.44 -7.75
C VAL A 50 -3.13 6.30 -7.10
N GLU A 51 -2.10 5.82 -7.79
CA GLU A 51 -1.19 4.81 -7.25
C GLU A 51 -0.57 5.31 -5.94
N ASP A 52 -0.89 4.64 -4.83
CA ASP A 52 -0.20 4.83 -3.56
C ASP A 52 1.03 3.92 -3.51
N ARG A 53 2.20 4.54 -3.38
CA ARG A 53 3.50 3.87 -3.31
C ARG A 53 4.09 3.89 -1.90
N THR A 54 3.30 4.27 -0.90
CA THR A 54 3.73 4.29 0.50
C THR A 54 4.19 2.89 0.93
N GLY A 55 5.40 2.80 1.48
CA GLY A 55 6.01 1.53 1.87
C GLY A 55 6.61 0.70 0.72
N TYR A 56 6.48 1.13 -0.55
CA TYR A 56 7.16 0.49 -1.67
C TYR A 56 8.67 0.70 -1.60
N GLN A 57 9.41 -0.38 -1.36
CA GLN A 57 10.88 -0.39 -1.40
C GLN A 57 11.35 -1.28 -2.55
N ARG A 58 11.97 -0.68 -3.58
CA ARG A 58 12.44 -1.41 -4.77
C ARG A 58 13.41 -2.55 -4.40
N THR A 59 14.21 -2.36 -3.38
CA THR A 59 15.21 -3.32 -2.89
C THR A 59 14.59 -4.57 -2.27
N SER A 60 13.30 -4.57 -1.94
CA SER A 60 12.59 -5.77 -1.45
C SER A 60 12.41 -6.83 -2.54
N PHE A 61 12.49 -6.46 -3.82
CA PHE A 61 12.25 -7.33 -4.97
C PHE A 61 13.56 -7.83 -5.57
N LYS A 62 14.22 -8.78 -4.88
CA LYS A 62 15.56 -9.28 -5.22
C LYS A 62 15.66 -9.95 -6.61
N HIS A 63 14.56 -10.50 -7.10
CA HIS A 63 14.51 -11.18 -8.40
C HIS A 63 14.28 -10.23 -9.58
N TRP A 64 13.96 -8.96 -9.32
CA TRP A 64 13.95 -7.91 -10.33
C TRP A 64 15.35 -7.29 -10.45
N ASN A 65 16.23 -8.01 -11.12
CA ASN A 65 17.66 -7.73 -11.26
C ASN A 65 17.96 -7.08 -12.63
N ALA A 66 19.21 -7.15 -13.10
CA ALA A 66 19.65 -6.58 -14.37
C ALA A 66 19.19 -7.36 -15.61
N GLY A 67 18.25 -8.31 -15.46
CA GLY A 67 17.72 -9.09 -16.58
C GLY A 67 18.66 -10.20 -17.05
N ASP A 68 18.34 -10.76 -18.20
CA ASP A 68 19.10 -11.79 -18.90
C ASP A 68 20.39 -11.24 -19.51
N ILE A 69 20.39 -9.96 -19.92
CA ILE A 69 21.56 -9.28 -20.52
C ILE A 69 21.99 -8.10 -19.63
N PRO A 70 22.86 -8.30 -18.63
CA PRO A 70 23.17 -7.27 -17.63
C PRO A 70 23.74 -5.93 -18.16
N THR A 71 24.20 -5.92 -19.41
CA THR A 71 24.85 -4.76 -20.05
C THR A 71 23.92 -3.90 -20.89
N ASP A 72 22.68 -4.33 -21.18
CA ASP A 72 21.75 -3.60 -22.04
C ASP A 72 20.92 -2.53 -21.29
N GLY A 73 20.95 -2.58 -19.95
CA GLY A 73 20.20 -1.69 -19.07
C GLY A 73 18.72 -2.07 -18.87
N CYS A 74 18.24 -3.15 -19.50
CA CYS A 74 16.92 -3.70 -19.28
C CYS A 74 16.90 -4.58 -18.04
N ASN A 75 16.27 -4.10 -16.97
CA ASN A 75 16.01 -4.95 -15.80
C ASN A 75 14.89 -5.95 -16.09
N THR A 76 14.77 -6.99 -15.27
CA THR A 76 13.78 -8.08 -15.44
C THR A 76 12.33 -7.58 -15.65
N ARG A 77 11.96 -6.44 -15.05
CA ARG A 77 10.63 -5.85 -15.30
C ARG A 77 10.49 -5.41 -16.75
N ALA A 78 11.49 -4.70 -17.27
CA ALA A 78 11.45 -4.20 -18.64
C ALA A 78 11.38 -5.35 -19.64
N GLU A 79 12.15 -6.43 -19.41
CA GLU A 79 12.12 -7.62 -20.26
C GLU A 79 10.74 -8.28 -20.31
N VAL A 80 10.09 -8.45 -19.15
CA VAL A 80 8.72 -8.99 -19.08
C VAL A 80 7.73 -8.05 -19.79
N LEU A 81 7.85 -6.74 -19.57
CA LEU A 81 6.98 -5.77 -20.26
C LEU A 81 7.14 -5.81 -21.77
N LEU A 82 8.35 -6.07 -22.28
CA LEU A 82 8.62 -6.20 -23.71
C LEU A 82 8.16 -7.54 -24.28
N SER A 83 8.27 -8.64 -23.52
CA SER A 83 7.89 -9.98 -23.98
C SER A 83 6.38 -10.22 -23.98
N GLU A 84 5.66 -9.59 -23.06
CA GLU A 84 4.20 -9.71 -22.93
C GLU A 84 3.44 -8.56 -23.61
N ALA A 85 4.15 -7.57 -24.16
CA ALA A 85 3.54 -6.43 -24.84
C ALA A 85 2.69 -6.88 -26.03
N VAL A 86 1.39 -6.57 -25.97
CA VAL A 86 0.48 -6.68 -27.13
C VAL A 86 0.80 -5.58 -28.15
N GLU A 87 1.02 -4.35 -27.66
CA GLU A 87 1.52 -3.23 -28.45
C GLU A 87 2.90 -2.85 -27.90
N TYR A 88 3.89 -2.81 -28.77
CA TYR A 88 5.28 -2.64 -28.37
C TYR A 88 5.56 -1.20 -27.91
N PRO A 89 6.19 -0.99 -26.75
CA PRO A 89 6.53 0.35 -26.28
C PRO A 89 7.70 0.98 -27.05
N GLU A 90 7.82 2.29 -26.95
CA GLU A 90 9.03 3.00 -27.33
C GLU A 90 10.12 2.75 -26.28
N ILE A 91 11.29 2.29 -26.73
CA ILE A 91 12.45 2.01 -25.88
C ILE A 91 13.43 3.18 -25.98
N GLY A 92 13.57 3.93 -24.89
CA GLY A 92 14.55 4.99 -24.73
C GLY A 92 15.88 4.50 -24.13
N PRO A 93 16.85 5.42 -23.95
CA PRO A 93 18.15 5.11 -23.36
C PRO A 93 18.03 4.42 -22.00
N GLY A 94 18.92 3.45 -21.75
CA GLY A 94 18.90 2.65 -20.52
C GLY A 94 17.62 1.83 -20.35
N CYS A 95 17.02 1.38 -21.46
CA CYS A 95 15.78 0.61 -21.47
C CYS A 95 14.59 1.33 -20.80
N THR A 96 14.52 2.65 -20.98
CA THR A 96 13.38 3.44 -20.49
C THR A 96 12.18 3.19 -21.39
N LEU A 97 11.19 2.43 -20.90
CA LEU A 97 9.99 2.14 -21.67
C LEU A 97 8.99 3.29 -21.58
N THR A 98 8.51 3.75 -22.73
CA THR A 98 7.44 4.76 -22.86
C THR A 98 6.40 4.27 -23.85
N GLY A 99 5.19 4.85 -23.82
CA GLY A 99 4.16 4.53 -24.81
C GLY A 99 3.16 3.43 -24.43
N VAL A 100 3.34 2.70 -23.33
CA VAL A 100 2.30 1.84 -22.70
C VAL A 100 2.56 1.90 -21.19
N CYS A 101 1.64 2.13 -20.24
CA CYS A 101 0.21 1.92 -20.12
C CYS A 101 -0.59 3.24 -20.12
N GLY A 102 -1.73 3.26 -20.82
CA GLY A 102 -2.64 4.39 -20.87
C GLY A 102 -2.12 5.51 -21.77
N SER A 103 -2.55 5.51 -23.03
CA SER A 103 -2.43 6.68 -23.89
C SER A 103 -2.86 7.92 -23.10
N ARG A 104 -1.99 8.92 -23.11
CA ARG A 104 -2.03 10.15 -22.30
C ARG A 104 -3.24 11.06 -22.62
N THR A 105 -4.32 10.50 -23.17
CA THR A 105 -5.50 11.16 -23.74
C THR A 105 -6.76 11.01 -22.90
N ARG A 106 -6.80 10.21 -21.83
CA ARG A 106 -7.93 10.31 -20.88
C ARG A 106 -7.70 11.50 -19.94
N PRO A 107 -8.55 12.55 -19.95
CA PRO A 107 -8.45 13.62 -18.97
C PRO A 107 -8.54 13.01 -17.58
N ARG A 108 -7.65 13.42 -16.67
CA ARG A 108 -7.72 13.02 -15.26
C ARG A 108 -9.13 13.34 -14.77
N SER A 109 -9.87 12.33 -14.34
CA SER A 109 -11.15 12.57 -13.66
C SER A 109 -10.89 13.51 -12.49
N PRO A 110 -11.67 14.59 -12.32
CA PRO A 110 -11.48 15.49 -11.20
C PRO A 110 -11.67 14.70 -9.90
N THR A 111 -10.69 14.79 -9.01
CA THR A 111 -10.75 14.21 -7.67
C THR A 111 -11.95 14.83 -6.94
N PRO A 112 -12.90 14.04 -6.40
CA PRO A 112 -13.96 14.59 -5.57
C PRO A 112 -13.36 15.20 -4.29
N PRO A 113 -13.89 16.34 -3.79
CA PRO A 113 -13.46 16.88 -2.51
C PRO A 113 -13.81 15.89 -1.38
N ARG A 114 -12.88 15.77 -0.43
CA ARG A 114 -13.03 14.99 0.81
C ARG A 114 -14.22 15.46 1.63
#